data_AF-A0A6I5RI94-F1
#
_entry.id   AF-A0A6I5RI94-F1
#
_cell.length_a   1.000
_cell.length_b   1.000
_cell.length_c   1.000
_cell.angle_alpha   90.00
_cell.angle_beta   90.00
_cell.angle_gamma   90.00
#
_symmetry.space_group_name_H-M   'P 1'
#
loop_
_entity.id
_entity.type
_entity.pdbx_description
1 polymer ?
#
loop_
_entity_poly.entity_id
_entity_poly.type
_entity_poly.pdbx_seq_one_letter_code
_entity_poly.pdbx_strand_id
1 'polypeptide(L)'
;LSLAQAAEVFHRRIYGGTYISDAEYQEKVLPALSSAIPTDLDSSVKQVFKQRLEFFNEYSLSKRLKMMASNHKDLFDVYVPDWKSKISGIVKARNYYTHYSEEGGNVSPDASKVMEYKDFLKMLLELEMMSVANVDKSLLHNQAKQCQRYRRKFSLN
;
A
#
# COMPACT_ATOMS: atom_id res chain seq x y z
N LEU A 1 2.34 -3.94 11.13
CA LEU A 1 0.93 -4.09 10.68
C LEU A 1 0.16 -2.78 10.72
N SER A 2 0.01 -2.13 11.89
CA SER A 2 -0.85 -0.94 12.05
C SER A 2 -0.54 0.23 11.09
N LEU A 3 0.73 0.51 10.79
CA LEU A 3 1.09 1.56 9.82
C LEU A 3 0.66 1.24 8.38
N ALA A 4 0.75 -0.02 7.96
CA ALA A 4 0.31 -0.44 6.64
C ALA A 4 -1.22 -0.32 6.53
N GLN A 5 -1.94 -0.72 7.58
CA GLN A 5 -3.39 -0.53 7.66
C GLN A 5 -3.77 0.96 7.65
N ALA A 6 -3.06 1.79 8.42
CA ALA A 6 -3.27 3.23 8.44
C ALA A 6 -3.09 3.85 7.05
N ALA A 7 -2.04 3.46 6.33
CA ALA A 7 -1.80 3.90 4.95
C ALA A 7 -2.91 3.47 3.99
N GLU A 8 -3.43 2.24 4.14
CA GLU A 8 -4.53 1.73 3.32
C GLU A 8 -5.83 2.52 3.55
N VAL A 9 -6.20 2.72 4.83
CA VAL A 9 -7.40 3.48 5.22
C VAL A 9 -7.26 4.95 4.84
N PHE A 10 -6.10 5.56 5.08
CA PHE A 10 -5.84 6.96 4.72
C PHE A 10 -6.06 7.17 3.23
N HIS A 11 -5.39 6.40 2.37
CA HIS A 11 -5.57 6.53 0.94
C HIS A 11 -7.02 6.29 0.52
N ARG A 12 -7.69 5.26 1.08
CA ARG A 12 -9.09 4.99 0.76
C ARG A 12 -10.01 6.17 1.08
N ARG A 13 -9.78 6.86 2.20
CA ARG A 13 -10.59 8.00 2.64
C ARG A 13 -10.30 9.29 1.87
N ILE A 14 -9.04 9.52 1.50
CA ILE A 14 -8.61 10.79 0.88
C ILE A 14 -8.68 10.72 -0.65
N TYR A 15 -8.27 9.58 -1.24
CA TYR A 15 -8.11 9.42 -2.69
C TYR A 15 -9.10 8.44 -3.32
N GLY A 16 -9.97 7.81 -2.52
CA GLY A 16 -10.77 6.67 -2.96
C GLY A 16 -9.88 5.46 -3.27
N GLY A 17 -10.24 4.69 -4.30
CA GLY A 17 -9.32 3.70 -4.86
C GLY A 17 -9.98 2.47 -5.45
N THR A 18 -10.51 2.62 -6.67
CA THR A 18 -11.06 1.55 -7.49
C THR A 18 -10.42 1.52 -8.88
N TYR A 19 -10.27 0.34 -9.48
CA TYR A 19 -9.67 0.20 -10.82
C TYR A 19 -10.57 0.73 -11.92
N ILE A 20 -11.86 0.53 -11.78
CA ILE A 20 -12.92 1.09 -12.62
C ILE A 20 -14.01 1.69 -11.72
N SER A 21 -14.97 2.39 -12.32
CA SER A 21 -16.10 2.93 -11.56
C SER A 21 -16.88 1.81 -10.86
N ASP A 22 -17.42 2.09 -9.66
CA ASP A 22 -18.19 1.09 -8.93
C ASP A 22 -19.43 0.64 -9.70
N ALA A 23 -20.09 1.56 -10.41
CA ALA A 23 -21.22 1.22 -11.28
C ALA A 23 -20.81 0.21 -12.37
N GLU A 24 -19.72 0.47 -13.10
CA GLU A 24 -19.23 -0.45 -14.13
C GLU A 24 -18.83 -1.80 -13.54
N TYR A 25 -18.20 -1.82 -12.36
CA TYR A 25 -17.83 -3.06 -11.70
C TYR A 25 -19.05 -3.88 -11.28
N GLN A 26 -20.02 -3.26 -10.62
CA GLN A 26 -21.21 -3.93 -10.09
C GLN A 26 -22.16 -4.40 -11.21
N GLU A 27 -22.32 -3.59 -12.27
CA GLU A 27 -23.29 -3.89 -13.34
C GLU A 27 -22.74 -4.84 -14.40
N LYS A 28 -21.43 -4.81 -14.68
CA LYS A 28 -20.84 -5.55 -15.80
C LYS A 28 -19.84 -6.61 -15.36
N VAL A 29 -18.86 -6.23 -14.54
CA VAL A 29 -17.70 -7.09 -14.26
C VAL A 29 -18.01 -8.17 -13.21
N LEU A 30 -18.63 -7.80 -12.08
CA LEU A 30 -18.93 -8.73 -11.00
C LEU A 30 -19.89 -9.85 -11.42
N PRO A 31 -20.99 -9.59 -12.17
CA PRO A 31 -21.87 -10.66 -12.66
C PRO A 31 -21.16 -11.61 -13.64
N ALA A 32 -20.33 -11.07 -14.54
CA ALA A 32 -19.56 -11.87 -15.49
C ALA A 32 -18.57 -12.80 -14.78
N LEU A 33 -17.80 -12.28 -13.82
CA LEU A 33 -16.86 -13.08 -13.03
C LEU A 33 -17.57 -14.11 -12.15
N SER A 34 -18.71 -13.74 -11.55
CA SER A 34 -19.50 -14.64 -10.71
C SER A 34 -20.11 -15.79 -11.50
N SER A 35 -20.55 -15.53 -12.74
CA SER A 35 -21.11 -16.54 -13.64
C SER A 35 -20.05 -17.50 -14.20
N ALA A 36 -18.79 -17.08 -14.21
CA ALA A 36 -17.66 -17.91 -14.64
C ALA A 36 -17.18 -18.91 -13.57
N ILE A 37 -17.71 -18.85 -12.34
CA ILE A 37 -17.35 -19.79 -11.28
C ILE A 37 -17.94 -21.17 -11.60
N PRO A 38 -17.12 -22.25 -11.66
CA PRO A 38 -17.61 -23.58 -12.02
C PRO A 38 -18.74 -24.07 -11.11
N THR A 39 -19.77 -24.67 -11.71
CA THR A 39 -20.99 -25.12 -11.04
C THR A 39 -20.82 -26.40 -10.24
N ASP A 40 -19.77 -27.17 -10.52
CA ASP A 40 -19.39 -28.42 -9.84
C ASP A 40 -18.55 -28.18 -8.57
N LEU A 41 -18.05 -26.96 -8.34
CA LEU A 41 -17.35 -26.62 -7.10
C LEU A 41 -18.26 -26.72 -5.87
N ASP A 42 -17.65 -27.08 -4.75
CA ASP A 42 -18.32 -27.06 -3.46
C ASP A 42 -18.89 -25.67 -3.13
N SER A 43 -20.03 -25.67 -2.45
CA SER A 43 -20.77 -24.45 -2.10
C SER A 43 -19.95 -23.47 -1.24
N SER A 44 -19.14 -23.98 -0.31
CA SER A 44 -18.28 -23.15 0.53
C SER A 44 -17.16 -22.50 -0.27
N VAL A 45 -16.58 -23.22 -1.23
CA VAL A 45 -15.54 -22.71 -2.14
C VAL A 45 -16.11 -21.60 -3.02
N LYS A 46 -17.31 -21.80 -3.59
CA LYS A 46 -18.01 -20.77 -4.36
C LYS A 46 -18.25 -19.50 -3.55
N GLN A 47 -18.65 -19.64 -2.29
CA GLN A 47 -18.89 -18.50 -1.41
C GLN A 47 -17.60 -17.70 -1.15
N VAL A 48 -16.46 -18.39 -0.92
CA VAL A 48 -15.16 -17.73 -0.76
C VAL A 48 -14.77 -16.94 -2.02
N PHE A 49 -14.99 -17.51 -3.22
CA PHE A 49 -14.74 -16.77 -4.46
C PHE A 49 -15.62 -15.53 -4.58
N LYS A 50 -16.94 -15.67 -4.35
CA LYS A 50 -17.87 -14.54 -4.40
C LYS A 50 -17.47 -13.41 -3.45
N GLN A 51 -17.15 -13.74 -2.20
CA GLN A 51 -16.68 -12.76 -1.21
C GLN A 51 -15.39 -12.07 -1.63
N ARG A 52 -14.45 -12.78 -2.27
CA ARG A 52 -13.22 -12.16 -2.80
C ARG A 52 -13.51 -11.23 -3.98
N LEU A 53 -14.46 -11.59 -4.83
CA LEU A 53 -14.85 -10.76 -5.98
C LEU A 53 -15.49 -9.44 -5.53
N GLU A 54 -16.24 -9.41 -4.42
CA GLU A 54 -16.85 -8.16 -3.91
C GLU A 54 -15.84 -7.02 -3.73
N PHE A 55 -14.61 -7.32 -3.31
CA PHE A 55 -13.56 -6.32 -3.06
C PHE A 55 -12.50 -6.25 -4.18
N PHE A 56 -12.67 -6.99 -5.26
CA PHE A 56 -11.63 -7.14 -6.29
C PHE A 56 -11.38 -5.86 -7.08
N ASN A 57 -12.38 -4.96 -7.16
CA ASN A 57 -12.22 -3.65 -7.78
C ASN A 57 -11.38 -2.68 -6.92
N GLU A 58 -11.18 -2.95 -5.64
CA GLU A 58 -10.41 -2.06 -4.79
C GLU A 58 -8.92 -2.12 -5.15
N TYR A 59 -8.22 -0.99 -5.07
CA TYR A 59 -6.77 -0.97 -5.22
C TYR A 59 -6.08 -1.98 -4.29
N SER A 60 -4.87 -2.38 -4.63
CA SER A 60 -4.01 -3.13 -3.71
C SER A 60 -3.24 -2.17 -2.79
N LEU A 61 -2.75 -2.66 -1.65
CA LEU A 61 -1.82 -1.89 -0.79
C LEU A 61 -0.62 -1.39 -1.59
N SER A 62 -0.05 -2.21 -2.48
CA SER A 62 1.07 -1.83 -3.36
C SER A 62 0.73 -0.62 -4.21
N LYS A 63 -0.45 -0.62 -4.87
CA LYS A 63 -0.89 0.49 -5.71
C LYS A 63 -1.07 1.77 -4.89
N ARG A 64 -1.73 1.68 -3.73
CA ARG A 64 -1.94 2.82 -2.83
C ARG A 64 -0.62 3.45 -2.36
N LEU A 65 0.30 2.62 -1.88
CA LEU A 65 1.62 3.10 -1.43
C LEU A 65 2.41 3.75 -2.57
N LYS A 66 2.34 3.19 -3.78
CA LYS A 66 3.02 3.77 -4.95
C LYS A 66 2.43 5.11 -5.36
N MET A 67 1.10 5.24 -5.32
CA MET A 67 0.43 6.51 -5.63
C MET A 67 0.84 7.58 -4.62
N MET A 68 0.75 7.29 -3.32
CA MET A 68 1.17 8.24 -2.28
C MET A 68 2.66 8.61 -2.39
N ALA A 69 3.55 7.63 -2.57
CA ALA A 69 4.98 7.94 -2.73
C ALA A 69 5.26 8.79 -3.99
N SER A 70 4.46 8.62 -5.05
CA SER A 70 4.58 9.39 -6.28
C SER A 70 4.14 10.86 -6.12
N ASN A 71 3.26 11.17 -5.17
CA ASN A 71 2.90 12.56 -4.82
C ASN A 71 4.11 13.38 -4.31
N HIS A 72 5.12 12.67 -3.81
CA HIS A 72 6.35 13.16 -3.19
C HIS A 72 7.60 12.63 -3.92
N LYS A 73 7.48 12.34 -5.22
CA LYS A 73 8.50 11.64 -6.00
C LYS A 73 9.87 12.31 -5.93
N ASP A 74 9.92 13.64 -5.94
CA ASP A 74 11.16 14.41 -5.84
C ASP A 74 11.91 14.20 -4.51
N LEU A 75 11.18 14.01 -3.42
CA LEU A 75 11.78 13.60 -2.14
C LEU A 75 12.16 12.12 -2.17
N PHE A 76 11.25 11.24 -2.59
CA PHE A 76 11.51 9.79 -2.56
C PHE A 76 12.63 9.37 -3.51
N ASP A 77 12.77 9.96 -4.69
CA ASP A 77 13.85 9.61 -5.62
C ASP A 77 15.24 10.04 -5.11
N VAL A 78 15.31 11.12 -4.33
CA VAL A 78 16.56 11.62 -3.75
C VAL A 78 16.91 10.87 -2.46
N TYR A 79 15.96 10.76 -1.54
CA TYR A 79 16.21 10.24 -0.19
C TYR A 79 15.89 8.76 -0.04
N VAL A 80 15.12 8.15 -0.93
CA VAL A 80 14.79 6.72 -0.85
C VAL A 80 14.78 6.12 -2.26
N PRO A 81 15.91 6.12 -2.97
CA PRO A 81 15.94 5.77 -4.40
C PRO A 81 15.38 4.37 -4.71
N ASP A 82 15.41 3.46 -3.74
CA ASP A 82 14.85 2.11 -3.81
C ASP A 82 13.39 2.01 -3.30
N TRP A 83 12.65 3.12 -3.18
CA TRP A 83 11.32 3.17 -2.58
C TRP A 83 10.32 2.17 -3.18
N LYS A 84 10.39 1.93 -4.49
CA LYS A 84 9.54 0.93 -5.17
C LYS A 84 9.82 -0.49 -4.66
N SER A 85 11.09 -0.82 -4.45
CA SER A 85 11.51 -2.10 -3.87
C SER A 85 11.06 -2.21 -2.42
N LYS A 86 11.22 -1.14 -1.62
CA LYS A 86 10.72 -1.09 -0.24
C LYS A 86 9.21 -1.30 -0.15
N ILE A 87 8.41 -0.72 -1.04
CA ILE A 87 6.96 -0.99 -1.09
C ILE A 87 6.66 -2.47 -1.33
N SER A 88 7.37 -3.11 -2.27
CA SER A 88 7.23 -4.55 -2.50
C SER A 88 7.58 -5.35 -1.25
N GLY A 89 8.66 -4.98 -0.55
CA GLY A 89 9.06 -5.57 0.71
C GLY A 89 8.02 -5.40 1.83
N ILE A 90 7.43 -4.21 1.95
CA ILE A 90 6.35 -3.91 2.90
C ILE A 90 5.13 -4.79 2.67
N VAL A 91 4.72 -4.97 1.40
CA VAL A 91 3.56 -5.81 1.06
C VAL A 91 3.82 -7.26 1.42
N LYS A 92 5.01 -7.79 1.09
CA LYS A 92 5.41 -9.16 1.48
C LYS A 92 5.45 -9.34 3.00
N ALA A 93 6.07 -8.40 3.71
CA ALA A 93 6.13 -8.39 5.17
C ALA A 93 4.74 -8.37 5.79
N ARG A 94 3.84 -7.50 5.29
CA ARG A 94 2.45 -7.43 5.75
C ARG A 94 1.73 -8.76 5.52
N ASN A 95 1.85 -9.34 4.33
CA ASN A 95 1.20 -10.61 4.00
C ASN A 95 1.71 -11.75 4.89
N TYR A 96 3.02 -11.82 5.13
CA TYR A 96 3.63 -12.77 6.07
C TYR A 96 3.00 -12.64 7.46
N TYR A 97 2.97 -11.43 8.03
CA TYR A 97 2.43 -11.21 9.38
C TYR A 97 0.90 -11.33 9.49
N THR A 98 0.14 -11.28 8.39
CA THR A 98 -1.32 -11.48 8.44
C THR A 98 -1.73 -12.94 8.27
N HIS A 99 -0.98 -13.71 7.47
CA HIS A 99 -1.34 -15.11 7.18
C HIS A 99 -0.47 -16.12 7.94
N TYR A 100 0.66 -15.69 8.53
CA TYR A 100 1.64 -16.56 9.20
C TYR A 100 1.98 -17.84 8.40
N SER A 101 1.86 -17.77 7.08
CA SER A 101 2.16 -18.87 6.18
C SER A 101 3.30 -18.47 5.24
N GLU A 102 4.28 -19.37 5.11
CA GLU A 102 5.38 -19.25 4.14
C GLU A 102 4.93 -19.60 2.71
N GLU A 103 3.69 -20.05 2.55
CA GLU A 103 3.08 -20.34 1.26
C GLU A 103 3.13 -19.11 0.35
N GLY A 104 3.70 -19.29 -0.84
CA GLY A 104 3.91 -18.21 -1.81
C GLY A 104 5.22 -17.44 -1.68
N GLY A 105 6.20 -17.93 -0.90
CA GLY A 105 7.54 -17.34 -0.83
C GLY A 105 7.63 -16.07 0.02
N ASN A 106 6.71 -15.91 0.97
CA ASN A 106 6.74 -14.81 1.95
C ASN A 106 7.71 -15.18 3.08
N VAL A 107 8.93 -14.67 3.01
CA VAL A 107 9.94 -14.85 4.06
C VAL A 107 9.75 -13.77 5.13
N SER A 108 9.86 -14.16 6.41
CA SER A 108 9.89 -13.21 7.52
C SER A 108 11.00 -12.18 7.29
N PRO A 109 10.69 -10.88 7.22
CA PRO A 109 11.73 -9.87 7.13
C PRO A 109 12.55 -9.85 8.42
N ASP A 110 13.85 -9.64 8.30
CA ASP A 110 14.69 -9.41 9.48
C ASP A 110 14.28 -8.11 10.21
N ALA A 111 14.71 -7.98 11.46
CA ALA A 111 14.37 -6.84 12.30
C ALA A 111 14.81 -5.49 11.71
N SER A 112 15.93 -5.46 10.98
CA SER A 112 16.42 -4.25 10.32
C SER A 112 15.47 -3.81 9.21
N LYS A 113 15.03 -4.74 8.37
CA LYS A 113 14.06 -4.50 7.30
C LYS A 113 12.71 -4.06 7.84
N VAL A 114 12.23 -4.68 8.92
CA VAL A 114 10.99 -4.24 9.58
C VAL A 114 11.11 -2.77 10.05
N MET A 115 12.27 -2.40 10.59
CA MET A 115 12.52 -1.03 11.03
C MET A 115 12.59 -0.04 9.85
N GLU A 116 13.23 -0.41 8.75
CA GLU A 116 13.23 0.37 7.51
C GLU A 116 11.79 0.57 6.97
N TYR A 117 10.99 -0.49 6.90
CA TYR A 117 9.60 -0.47 6.44
C TYR A 117 8.71 0.40 7.32
N LYS A 118 8.88 0.31 8.64
CA LYS A 118 8.20 1.17 9.60
C LYS A 118 8.54 2.65 9.37
N ASP A 119 9.82 2.97 9.18
CA ASP A 119 10.25 4.35 8.97
C ASP A 119 9.75 4.90 7.63
N PHE A 120 9.79 4.08 6.57
CA PHE A 120 9.19 4.41 5.28
C PHE A 120 7.70 4.75 5.40
N LEU A 121 6.91 3.87 6.01
CA LEU A 121 5.46 4.07 6.15
C LEU A 121 5.14 5.30 7.01
N LYS A 122 5.91 5.55 8.07
CA LYS A 122 5.75 6.76 8.88
C LYS A 122 6.03 8.02 8.07
N MET A 123 7.14 8.07 7.35
CA MET A 123 7.48 9.21 6.50
C MET A 123 6.39 9.49 5.47
N LEU A 124 5.93 8.43 4.80
CA LEU A 124 4.89 8.54 3.79
C LEU A 124 3.60 9.13 4.37
N LEU A 125 3.12 8.58 5.49
CA LEU A 125 1.92 9.08 6.17
C LEU A 125 2.08 10.51 6.69
N GLU A 126 3.24 10.86 7.25
CA GLU A 126 3.55 12.21 7.72
C GLU A 126 3.46 13.22 6.56
N LEU A 127 4.08 12.92 5.42
CA LEU A 127 4.05 13.78 4.21
C LEU A 127 2.64 13.91 3.62
N GLU A 128 1.90 12.81 3.58
CA GLU A 128 0.53 12.77 3.07
C GLU A 128 -0.44 13.58 3.96
N MET A 129 -0.35 13.43 5.28
CA MET A 129 -1.14 14.23 6.23
C MET A 129 -0.85 15.73 6.10
N MET A 130 0.43 16.10 5.96
CA MET A 130 0.79 17.49 5.79
C MET A 130 0.32 18.07 4.45
N SER A 131 0.31 17.25 3.39
CA SER A 131 -0.23 17.65 2.08
C SER A 131 -1.73 17.91 2.14
N VAL A 132 -2.47 17.04 2.83
CA VAL A 132 -3.93 17.24 3.05
C VAL A 132 -4.19 18.47 3.92
N ALA A 133 -3.28 18.81 4.84
CA ALA A 133 -3.34 20.03 5.64
C ALA A 133 -2.92 21.31 4.87
N ASN A 134 -2.66 21.23 3.56
CA ASN A 134 -2.18 22.33 2.72
C ASN A 134 -0.88 22.98 3.21
N VAL A 135 -0.01 22.20 3.86
CA VAL A 135 1.33 22.67 4.21
C VAL A 135 2.16 22.83 2.93
N ASP A 136 2.84 23.97 2.80
CA ASP A 136 3.66 24.26 1.64
C ASP A 136 4.73 23.17 1.40
N LYS A 137 4.82 22.66 0.17
CA LYS A 137 5.75 21.58 -0.19
C LYS A 137 7.21 21.95 0.05
N SER A 138 7.60 23.21 -0.09
CA SER A 138 8.96 23.67 0.20
C SER A 138 9.27 23.54 1.70
N LEU A 139 8.31 23.81 2.58
CA LEU A 139 8.46 23.60 4.02
C LEU A 139 8.58 22.11 4.34
N LEU A 140 7.80 21.25 3.66
CA LEU A 140 7.90 19.79 3.79
C LEU A 140 9.28 19.28 3.40
N HIS A 141 9.82 19.75 2.28
CA HIS A 141 11.14 19.34 1.83
C HIS A 141 12.24 19.87 2.75
N ASN A 142 12.09 21.09 3.27
CA ASN A 142 13.04 21.65 4.23
C ASN A 142 13.02 20.91 5.57
N GLN A 143 11.84 20.55 6.07
CA GLN A 143 11.74 19.72 7.28
C GLN A 143 12.25 18.29 7.06
N ALA A 144 11.94 17.67 5.93
CA ALA A 144 12.47 16.36 5.58
C ALA A 144 14.01 16.39 5.45
N LYS A 145 14.55 17.46 4.86
CA LYS A 145 16.00 17.72 4.88
C LYS A 145 16.55 17.91 6.27
N GLN A 146 15.83 18.52 7.20
CA GLN A 146 16.32 18.84 8.54
C GLN A 146 16.13 17.71 9.57
N CYS A 147 15.20 16.79 9.33
CA CYS A 147 14.97 15.69 10.25
C CYS A 147 16.16 14.72 10.23
N GLN A 148 16.94 14.70 11.32
CA GLN A 148 18.06 13.76 11.52
C GLN A 148 17.66 12.30 11.26
N ARG A 149 16.40 11.96 11.48
CA ARG A 149 15.82 10.63 11.22
C ARG A 149 15.89 10.24 9.75
N TYR A 150 15.72 11.18 8.81
CA TYR A 150 15.84 10.93 7.38
C TYR A 150 17.32 10.96 6.93
N ARG A 151 18.14 11.87 7.47
CA ARG A 151 19.58 11.95 7.14
C ARG A 151 20.42 10.75 7.61
N ARG A 152 20.15 10.19 8.81
CA ARG A 152 20.97 9.11 9.39
C ARG A 152 20.74 7.75 8.75
N LYS A 153 19.57 7.53 8.14
CA LYS A 153 19.14 6.21 7.65
C LYS A 153 19.10 6.09 6.14
N PHE A 154 19.03 7.22 5.44
CA PHE A 154 19.14 7.26 4.00
C PHE A 154 20.34 8.13 3.66
N SER A 155 21.45 7.47 3.37
CA SER A 155 22.72 8.13 3.08
C SER A 155 22.52 9.15 1.98
N LEU A 156 22.79 10.41 2.30
CA LEU A 156 23.01 11.45 1.31
C LEU A 156 24.32 11.10 0.61
N ASN A 157 24.27 10.82 -0.69
CA ASN A 157 25.46 10.95 -1.53
C ASN A 157 25.81 12.43 -1.66
#